data_AF-A0A965CX33-F1
#
_entry.id   AF-A0A965CX33-F1
#
_cell.length_a   1.000
_cell.length_b   1.000
_cell.length_c   1.000
_cell.angle_alpha   90.00
_cell.angle_beta   90.00
_cell.angle_gamma   90.00
#
_symmetry.space_group_name_H-M   'P 1'
#
loop_
_entity.id
_entity.type
_entity.pdbx_description
1 polymer ?
#
loop_
_entity_poly.entity_id
_entity_poly.type
_entity_poly.pdbx_seq_one_letter_code
_entity_poly.pdbx_strand_id
1 'polypeptide(L)'
;MQALIDNTQLVAPNSLVAMEVERMQASMRQELESRGVKSEAMPMDGAIFESAAQRRVKLGLILAEIVRANNLQAKPEQVRAMVDEQAQTYEAPEQVVNWYYQSPERLRDIESMVVEENVVTWALATAKVTDKKTEFEELMGSNAQ
;
A
#
# COMPACT_ATOMS: atom_id res chain seq x y z
N MET A 1 -3.44 3.90 -10.43
CA MET A 1 -2.80 2.61 -10.10
C MET A 1 -2.96 1.58 -11.22
N GLN A 2 -4.18 1.16 -11.62
CA GLN A 2 -4.37 0.14 -12.68
C GLN A 2 -3.70 0.51 -14.01
N ALA A 3 -3.79 1.78 -14.43
CA ALA A 3 -3.16 2.27 -15.65
C ALA A 3 -1.63 2.07 -15.69
N LEU A 4 -0.94 1.99 -14.54
CA LEU A 4 0.49 1.72 -14.50
C LEU A 4 0.81 0.28 -14.89
N ILE A 5 -0.05 -0.67 -14.54
CA ILE A 5 0.11 -2.08 -14.89
C ILE A 5 -0.16 -2.29 -16.37
N ASP A 6 -1.24 -1.69 -16.87
CA ASP A 6 -1.69 -1.92 -18.26
C ASP A 6 -0.74 -1.31 -19.29
N ASN A 7 -0.06 -0.21 -18.95
CA ASN A 7 0.88 0.48 -19.84
C ASN A 7 2.34 0.04 -19.67
N THR A 8 2.65 -0.86 -18.72
CA THR A 8 4.02 -1.31 -18.47
C THR A 8 4.17 -2.80 -18.76
N GLN A 9 4.97 -3.15 -19.77
CA GLN A 9 5.32 -4.55 -20.05
C GLN A 9 6.39 -5.02 -19.06
N LEU A 10 5.95 -5.54 -17.92
CA LEU A 10 6.82 -6.12 -16.91
C LEU A 10 6.39 -7.55 -16.57
N VAL A 11 7.35 -8.47 -16.64
CA VAL A 11 7.19 -9.86 -16.19
C VAL A 11 7.68 -9.94 -14.75
N ALA A 12 6.80 -10.34 -13.83
CA ALA A 12 7.17 -10.51 -12.44
C ALA A 12 8.03 -11.78 -12.28
N PRO A 13 9.16 -11.74 -11.56
CA PRO A 13 9.94 -12.94 -11.27
C PRO A 13 9.11 -13.95 -10.47
N ASN A 14 9.08 -15.22 -10.90
CA ASN A 14 8.31 -16.28 -10.25
C ASN A 14 8.65 -16.44 -8.76
N SER A 15 9.91 -16.23 -8.37
CA SER A 15 10.34 -16.28 -6.97
C SER A 15 9.66 -15.21 -6.11
N LEU A 16 9.50 -14.00 -6.63
CA LEU A 16 8.81 -12.92 -5.90
C LEU A 16 7.31 -13.17 -5.83
N VAL A 17 6.73 -13.74 -6.89
CA VAL A 17 5.32 -14.14 -6.90
C VAL A 17 5.05 -15.24 -5.87
N ALA A 18 5.92 -16.25 -5.78
CA ALA A 18 5.81 -17.31 -4.79
C ALA A 18 5.89 -16.76 -3.35
N MET A 19 6.85 -15.88 -3.06
CA MET A 19 6.95 -15.21 -1.75
C MET A 19 5.70 -14.40 -1.42
N GLU A 20 5.11 -13.71 -2.40
CA GLU A 20 3.89 -12.95 -2.20
C GLU A 20 2.67 -13.85 -1.96
N VAL A 21 2.57 -14.99 -2.66
CA VAL A 21 1.54 -16.01 -2.40
C VAL A 21 1.65 -16.55 -0.98
N GLU A 22 2.86 -16.89 -0.52
CA GLU A 22 3.09 -17.35 0.85
C GLU A 22 2.70 -16.29 1.88
N ARG A 23 3.04 -15.03 1.63
CA ARG A 23 2.65 -13.90 2.48
C ARG A 23 1.14 -13.75 2.56
N MET A 24 0.44 -13.82 1.43
CA MET A 24 -1.03 -13.74 1.38
C MET A 24 -1.68 -14.91 2.13
N GLN A 25 -1.15 -16.13 1.97
CA GLN A 25 -1.62 -17.30 2.71
C GLN A 25 -1.38 -17.16 4.22
N ALA A 26 -0.27 -16.56 4.64
CA ALA A 26 0.01 -16.29 6.04
C ALA A 26 -0.97 -15.25 6.62
N SER A 27 -1.21 -14.14 5.92
CA SER A 27 -2.17 -13.12 6.34
C SER A 27 -3.60 -13.67 6.43
N MET A 28 -4.03 -14.47 5.44
CA MET A 28 -5.35 -15.11 5.48
C MET A 28 -5.50 -16.07 6.65
N ARG A 29 -4.46 -16.87 6.95
CA ARG A 29 -4.48 -17.77 8.11
C ARG A 29 -4.60 -16.99 9.41
N GLN A 30 -3.82 -15.93 9.57
CA GLN A 30 -3.88 -15.06 10.75
C GLN A 30 -5.26 -14.42 10.91
N GLU A 31 -5.88 -13.98 9.81
CA GLU A 31 -7.24 -13.44 9.83
C GLU A 31 -8.28 -14.49 10.25
N LEU A 32 -8.21 -15.71 9.71
CA LEU A 32 -9.09 -16.81 10.10
C LEU A 32 -8.92 -17.18 11.59
N GLU A 33 -7.68 -17.24 12.07
CA GLU A 33 -7.36 -17.51 13.48
C GLU A 33 -7.93 -16.43 14.40
N SER A 34 -7.81 -15.16 14.02
CA SER A 34 -8.41 -14.04 14.77
C SER A 34 -9.94 -14.10 14.85
N ARG A 35 -10.58 -14.75 13.87
CA ARG A 35 -12.02 -15.01 13.83
C ARG A 35 -12.40 -16.33 14.51
N GLY A 36 -11.46 -17.03 15.13
CA GLY A 36 -11.67 -18.30 15.84
C GLY A 36 -11.83 -19.52 14.92
N VAL A 37 -11.52 -19.39 13.63
CA VAL A 37 -11.52 -20.49 12.66
C VAL A 37 -10.12 -21.10 12.62
N LYS A 38 -10.01 -22.40 12.88
CA LYS A 38 -8.70 -23.08 12.81
C LYS A 38 -8.19 -23.09 11.37
N SER A 39 -6.98 -22.57 11.17
CA SER A 39 -6.30 -22.43 9.87
C SER A 39 -6.07 -23.76 9.13
N GLU A 40 -6.14 -24.89 9.83
CA GLU A 40 -6.07 -26.25 9.27
C GLU A 40 -7.36 -26.70 8.54
N ALA A 41 -8.48 -25.98 8.70
CA ALA A 41 -9.78 -26.40 8.17
C ALA A 41 -10.01 -26.09 6.68
N MET A 42 -9.14 -25.30 6.03
CA MET A 42 -9.25 -24.99 4.61
C MET A 42 -7.91 -25.14 3.89
N PRO A 43 -7.78 -26.08 2.93
CA PRO A 43 -6.65 -26.07 2.01
C PRO A 43 -6.72 -24.79 1.17
N MET A 44 -5.81 -23.85 1.44
CA MET A 44 -5.66 -22.62 0.68
C MET A 44 -4.87 -22.93 -0.59
N ASP A 45 -5.56 -23.18 -1.69
CA ASP A 45 -4.92 -23.36 -3.00
C ASP A 45 -4.15 -22.09 -3.38
N GLY A 46 -2.83 -22.18 -3.52
CA GLY A 46 -1.98 -21.05 -3.90
C GLY A 46 -2.37 -20.43 -5.25
N ALA A 47 -3.00 -21.21 -6.14
CA ALA A 47 -3.45 -20.75 -7.45
C ALA A 47 -4.47 -19.60 -7.36
N ILE A 48 -5.27 -19.53 -6.28
CA ILE A 48 -6.24 -18.43 -6.10
C ILE A 48 -5.53 -17.10 -5.82
N PHE A 49 -4.34 -17.14 -5.22
CA PHE A 49 -3.55 -15.96 -4.89
C PHE A 49 -2.59 -15.57 -5.99
N GLU A 50 -2.30 -16.46 -6.95
CA GLU A 50 -1.27 -16.24 -7.96
C GLU A 50 -1.53 -14.99 -8.80
N SER A 51 -2.76 -14.78 -9.27
CA SER A 51 -3.13 -13.60 -10.05
C SER A 51 -2.99 -12.29 -9.26
N ALA A 52 -3.44 -12.30 -8.00
CA ALA A 52 -3.34 -11.15 -7.10
C ALA A 52 -1.88 -10.86 -6.70
N ALA A 53 -1.10 -11.91 -6.45
CA ALA A 53 0.31 -11.85 -6.12
C ALA A 53 1.12 -11.30 -7.29
N GLN A 54 0.89 -11.78 -8.51
CA GLN A 54 1.50 -11.21 -9.71
C GLN A 54 1.20 -9.72 -9.85
N ARG A 55 -0.06 -9.32 -9.64
CA ARG A 55 -0.46 -7.90 -9.70
C ARG A 55 0.28 -7.05 -8.65
N ARG A 56 0.35 -7.53 -7.40
CA ARG A 56 1.07 -6.83 -6.32
C ARG A 56 2.56 -6.73 -6.57
N VAL A 57 3.21 -7.82 -7.00
CA VAL A 57 4.65 -7.83 -7.31
C VAL A 57 4.95 -6.87 -8.46
N LYS A 58 4.16 -6.89 -9.54
CA LYS A 58 4.33 -5.95 -10.65
C LYS A 58 4.20 -4.49 -10.19
N LEU A 59 3.15 -4.17 -9.44
CA LEU A 59 2.95 -2.82 -8.90
C LEU A 59 4.10 -2.40 -8.00
N GLY A 60 4.52 -3.27 -7.08
CA GLY A 60 5.63 -2.99 -6.17
C GLY A 60 6.94 -2.71 -6.93
N LEU A 61 7.24 -3.46 -7.98
CA LEU A 61 8.42 -3.24 -8.81
C LEU A 61 8.34 -1.92 -9.60
N ILE A 62 7.18 -1.61 -10.19
CA ILE A 62 6.98 -0.36 -10.93
C ILE A 62 7.11 0.84 -9.98
N LEU A 63 6.46 0.79 -8.82
CA LEU A 63 6.52 1.84 -7.81
C LEU A 63 7.93 2.02 -7.27
N ALA A 64 8.62 0.93 -6.94
CA ALA A 64 10.01 0.98 -6.47
C ALA A 64 10.93 1.65 -7.50
N GLU A 65 10.75 1.34 -8.79
CA GLU A 65 11.54 1.97 -9.84
C GLU A 65 11.19 3.45 -10.04
N ILE A 66 9.92 3.84 -9.95
CA ILE A 66 9.50 5.25 -9.99
C ILE A 66 10.12 6.04 -8.82
N VAL A 67 10.07 5.47 -7.61
CA VAL A 67 10.65 6.06 -6.40
C VAL A 67 12.16 6.23 -6.56
N ARG A 68 12.85 5.21 -7.08
CA ARG A 68 14.30 5.24 -7.32
C ARG A 68 14.67 6.25 -8.40
N ALA A 69 13.98 6.24 -9.54
CA ALA A 69 14.29 7.08 -10.69
C ALA A 69 14.05 8.58 -10.42
N ASN A 70 13.04 8.92 -9.60
CA ASN A 70 12.68 10.29 -9.27
C ASN A 70 13.13 10.72 -7.87
N ASN A 71 13.91 9.89 -7.18
CA ASN A 71 14.42 10.13 -5.82
C ASN A 71 13.34 10.52 -4.80
N LEU A 72 12.21 9.80 -4.82
CA LEU A 72 11.00 10.07 -4.00
C LEU A 72 11.04 9.40 -2.62
N GLN A 73 12.24 9.09 -2.12
CA GLN A 73 12.42 8.46 -0.82
C GLN A 73 11.89 9.37 0.29
N ALA A 74 11.31 8.78 1.34
CA ALA A 74 10.83 9.53 2.48
C ALA A 74 11.99 10.28 3.15
N LYS A 75 11.87 11.60 3.24
CA LYS A 75 12.84 12.41 3.96
C LYS A 75 12.55 12.37 5.46
N PRO A 76 13.57 12.39 6.34
CA PRO A 76 13.36 12.35 7.79
C PRO A 76 12.41 13.45 8.31
N GLU A 77 12.46 14.63 7.68
CA GLU A 77 11.58 15.77 7.96
C GLU A 77 10.11 15.50 7.60
N GLN A 78 9.84 14.82 6.48
CA GLN A 78 8.48 14.43 6.08
C GLN A 78 7.93 13.33 6.99
N VAL A 79 8.77 12.35 7.35
CA VAL A 79 8.40 11.29 8.30
C VAL A 79 8.02 11.90 9.64
N ARG A 80 8.82 12.85 10.15
CA ARG A 80 8.49 13.55 11.40
C ARG A 80 7.18 14.32 11.30
N ALA A 81 6.98 15.08 10.23
CA ALA A 81 5.74 15.84 10.02
C ALA A 81 4.50 14.92 10.00
N MET A 82 4.59 13.78 9.30
CA MET A 82 3.52 12.78 9.25
C MET A 82 3.24 12.14 10.61
N VAL A 83 4.29 11.81 11.38
CA VAL A 83 4.12 11.31 12.76
C VAL A 83 3.44 12.36 13.64
N ASP A 84 3.84 13.63 13.53
CA ASP A 84 3.28 14.72 14.32
C ASP A 84 1.81 14.98 13.94
N GLU A 85 1.47 14.95 12.65
CA GLU A 85 0.10 15.08 12.16
C GLU A 85 -0.78 13.93 12.68
N GLN A 86 -0.31 12.69 12.57
CA GLN A 86 -1.03 11.53 13.07
C GLN A 86 -1.20 11.60 14.59
N ALA A 87 -0.17 12.06 15.32
CA ALA A 87 -0.20 12.21 16.76
C ALA A 87 -1.19 13.29 17.24
N GLN A 88 -1.43 14.36 16.47
CA GLN A 88 -2.38 15.42 16.81
C GLN A 88 -3.83 14.93 16.90
N THR A 89 -4.16 13.81 16.27
CA THR A 89 -5.48 13.19 16.38
C THR A 89 -5.74 12.54 17.73
N TYR A 90 -4.71 12.39 18.56
CA TYR A 90 -4.78 11.77 19.89
C TYR A 90 -4.69 12.79 21.02
N GLU A 91 -5.19 12.42 22.20
CA GLU A 91 -5.20 13.28 23.40
C GLU A 91 -3.80 13.61 23.93
N ALA A 92 -2.81 12.73 23.69
CA ALA A 92 -1.43 12.85 24.17
C ALA A 92 -0.43 12.73 23.00
N PRO A 93 -0.29 13.76 22.15
CA PRO A 93 0.52 13.69 20.93
C PRO A 93 1.99 13.34 21.21
N GLU A 94 2.59 13.91 22.26
CA GLU A 94 4.00 13.65 22.61
C GLU A 94 4.28 12.16 22.95
N GLN A 95 3.33 11.48 23.58
CA GLN A 95 3.46 10.06 23.89
C GLN A 95 3.36 9.20 22.62
N VAL A 96 2.48 9.60 21.69
CA VAL A 96 2.30 8.91 20.40
C VAL A 96 3.55 9.06 19.54
N VAL A 97 4.12 10.27 19.46
CA VAL A 97 5.39 10.51 18.76
C VAL A 97 6.48 9.59 19.33
N ASN A 98 6.69 9.62 20.65
CA ASN A 98 7.68 8.76 21.30
C ASN A 98 7.43 7.27 21.04
N TRP A 99 6.16 6.84 21.04
CA TRP A 99 5.77 5.46 20.75
C TRP A 99 6.14 5.04 19.31
N TYR A 100 5.99 5.91 18.31
CA TYR A 100 6.47 5.64 16.96
C TYR A 100 8.00 5.52 16.90
N TYR A 101 8.72 6.47 17.50
CA TYR A 101 10.19 6.50 17.48
C TYR A 101 10.87 5.40 18.31
N GLN A 102 10.14 4.78 19.25
CA GLN A 102 10.64 3.66 20.05
C GLN A 102 10.80 2.35 19.26
N SER A 103 10.12 2.20 18.11
CA SER A 103 10.22 0.99 17.29
C SER A 103 10.53 1.35 15.83
N PRO A 104 11.69 0.90 15.30
CA PRO A 104 12.01 1.06 13.88
C PRO A 104 10.96 0.46 12.95
N GLU A 105 10.26 -0.59 13.37
CA GLU A 105 9.19 -1.20 12.58
C GLU A 105 8.00 -0.26 12.39
N ARG A 106 7.64 0.51 13.44
CA ARG A 106 6.53 1.47 13.37
C ARG A 106 6.89 2.67 12.49
N LEU A 107 8.16 3.08 12.51
CA LEU A 107 8.66 4.14 11.63
C LEU A 107 8.63 3.72 10.16
N ARG A 108 8.87 2.44 9.85
CA ARG A 108 8.81 1.92 8.47
C ARG A 108 7.44 2.03 7.83
N ASP A 109 6.38 1.87 8.62
CA ASP A 109 5.01 2.06 8.14
C ASP A 109 4.77 3.52 7.74
N ILE A 110 5.22 4.46 8.58
CA ILE A 110 5.12 5.90 8.27
C ILE A 110 6.00 6.29 7.09
N GLU A 111 7.23 5.76 7.01
CA GLU A 111 8.10 5.95 5.85
C GLU A 111 7.43 5.48 4.56
N SER A 112 6.76 4.33 4.61
CA SER A 112 6.03 3.79 3.45
C SER A 112 4.87 4.70 3.03
N MET A 113 4.12 5.25 4.00
CA MET A 113 3.04 6.21 3.72
C MET A 113 3.58 7.50 3.07
N VAL A 114 4.69 8.04 3.59
CA VAL A 114 5.33 9.24 3.03
C VAL A 114 5.84 8.99 1.61
N VAL A 115 6.45 7.82 1.34
CA VAL A 115 6.86 7.45 -0.02
C VAL A 115 5.64 7.38 -0.95
N GLU A 116 4.54 6.78 -0.50
CA GLU A 116 3.31 6.70 -1.30
C GLU A 116 2.77 8.09 -1.64
N GLU A 117 2.70 8.99 -0.67
CA GLU A 117 2.26 10.37 -0.87
C GLU A 117 3.17 11.14 -1.85
N ASN A 118 4.49 10.97 -1.73
CA ASN A 118 5.45 11.54 -2.67
C ASN A 118 5.22 11.03 -4.11
N VAL A 119 4.94 9.74 -4.27
CA VAL A 119 4.64 9.13 -5.58
C VAL A 119 3.34 9.66 -6.15
N VAL A 120 2.28 9.78 -5.34
CA VAL A 120 0.99 10.34 -5.76
C VAL A 120 1.16 11.79 -6.20
N THR A 121 1.87 12.59 -5.41
CA THR A 121 2.14 14.00 -5.72
C THR A 121 2.92 14.15 -7.02
N TRP A 122 3.96 13.34 -7.22
CA TRP A 122 4.72 13.31 -8.47
C TRP A 122 3.85 12.88 -9.66
N ALA A 123 3.01 11.86 -9.48
CA ALA A 123 2.11 11.37 -10.51
C ALA A 123 1.08 12.43 -10.90
N LEU A 124 0.49 13.14 -9.95
CA LEU A 124 -0.45 14.23 -10.20
C LEU A 124 0.21 15.42 -10.91
N ALA A 125 1.46 15.73 -10.58
CA ALA A 125 2.21 16.80 -11.24
C ALA A 125 2.58 16.46 -12.69
N THR A 126 2.76 15.18 -13.00
CA THR A 126 3.19 14.71 -14.34
C THR A 126 1.99 14.31 -15.21
N ALA A 127 0.91 13.84 -14.60
CA ALA A 127 -0.28 13.39 -15.31
C ALA A 127 -1.10 14.57 -15.82
N LYS A 128 -1.71 14.38 -17.00
CA LYS A 128 -2.69 15.33 -17.52
C LYS A 128 -4.01 15.14 -16.78
N VAL A 129 -4.25 15.97 -15.77
CA VAL A 129 -5.50 15.98 -15.00
C VAL A 129 -6.53 16.87 -15.71
N THR A 130 -7.77 16.42 -15.79
CA THR A 130 -8.90 17.19 -16.32
C THR A 130 -10.05 17.14 -15.33
N ASP A 131 -10.52 18.30 -14.88
CA ASP A 131 -11.66 18.39 -13.98
C ASP A 131 -12.95 18.08 -14.74
N LYS A 132 -13.66 17.03 -14.32
CA LYS A 132 -15.00 16.71 -14.80
C LYS A 132 -16.00 17.11 -13.71
N LYS A 133 -16.88 18.05 -14.03
CA LYS A 133 -18.03 18.34 -13.16
C LYS A 133 -18.99 17.16 -13.22
N THR A 134 -19.28 16.58 -12.05
CA THR A 134 -20.14 15.42 -11.89
C THR A 134 -21.15 15.70 -10.78
N GLU A 135 -22.40 15.29 -10.97
CA GLU A 135 -23.46 15.43 -9.98
C GLU A 135 -23.27 14.44 -8.82
N PHE A 136 -23.75 14.78 -7.63
CA PHE A 136 -23.58 13.95 -6.44
C PHE A 136 -24.13 12.52 -6.62
N GLU A 137 -25.27 12.38 -7.29
CA GLU A 137 -25.86 11.07 -7.58
C GLU A 137 -24.98 10.18 -8.48
N GLU A 138 -24.28 10.77 -9.45
CA GLU A 138 -23.36 10.03 -10.34
C GLU A 138 -22.07 9.64 -9.61
N LEU A 139 -21.61 10.47 -8.66
CA LEU A 139 -20.46 10.15 -7.81
C LEU A 139 -20.77 8.99 -6.83
N MET A 140 -21.98 8.96 -6.28
CA MET A 140 -22.42 7.92 -5.34
C MET A 140 -22.89 6.62 -6.02
N GLY A 141 -23.28 6.69 -7.30
CA GLY A 141 -23.97 5.62 -8.03
C GLY A 141 -23.10 4.48 -8.59
N SER A 142 -21.81 4.38 -8.24
CA SER A 142 -20.90 3.38 -8.80
C SER A 142 -20.36 2.33 -7.82
N ASN A 143 -20.83 2.32 -6.55
CA ASN A 143 -20.52 1.27 -5.57
C ASN A 143 -21.78 0.68 -4.87
N ALA A 144 -22.97 0.91 -5.43
CA ALA A 144 -24.23 0.34 -4.93
C ALA A 144 -24.75 -0.76 -5.87
N GLN A 145 -23.98 -1.83 -6.05
CA GLN A 145 -24.45 -3.17 -6.44
C GLN A 145 -23.35 -4.20 -6.30
#